data_AF-A0A934ERV1-F1
#
_entry.id   AF-A0A934ERV1-F1
#
_cell.length_a   1.000
_cell.length_b   1.000
_cell.length_c   1.000
_cell.angle_alpha   90.00
_cell.angle_beta   90.00
_cell.angle_gamma   90.00
#
_symmetry.space_group_name_H-M   'P 1'
#
loop_
_entity.id
_entity.type
_entity.pdbx_description
1 polymer ?
#
loop_
_entity_poly.entity_id
_entity_poly.type
_entity_poly.pdbx_seq_one_letter_code
_entity_poly.pdbx_strand_id
1 'polypeptide(L)'
;MRETLKYLNNAKEILKSIPVADNVYTNIKPVREAFGTAYLAVLEAINEFLVVKKGLTKKELPKSVDAYRKVLQEYLAVHNGKLMREFEMLYDALHIAGYYRGLIYDTNMVKDALKAAKIFIEKIPC
;
A
#
# COMPACT_ATOMS: atom_id res chain seq x y z
N MET A 1 10.13 -5.26 8.66
CA MET A 1 10.40 -5.43 7.22
C MET A 1 9.93 -6.77 6.65
N ARG A 2 10.07 -7.89 7.38
CA ARG A 2 9.76 -9.21 6.80
C ARG A 2 8.28 -9.37 6.42
N GLU A 3 7.34 -8.86 7.23
CA GLU A 3 5.90 -9.01 6.95
C GLU A 3 5.44 -8.07 5.83
N THR A 4 5.90 -6.81 5.84
CA THR A 4 5.66 -5.85 4.76
C THR A 4 6.02 -6.39 3.37
N LEU A 5 7.20 -7.01 3.23
CA LEU A 5 7.63 -7.60 1.97
C LEU A 5 6.82 -8.84 1.57
N LYS A 6 6.29 -9.60 2.53
CA LYS A 6 5.40 -10.74 2.25
C LYS A 6 4.10 -10.25 1.61
N TYR A 7 3.46 -9.21 2.14
CA TYR A 7 2.26 -8.64 1.53
C TYR A 7 2.50 -8.18 0.09
N LEU A 8 3.58 -7.43 -0.15
CA LEU A 8 3.88 -6.95 -1.50
C LEU A 8 4.20 -8.09 -2.48
N ASN A 9 4.85 -9.15 -2.02
CA ASN A 9 5.10 -10.34 -2.85
C ASN A 9 3.81 -11.11 -3.12
N ASN A 10 2.96 -11.30 -2.11
CA ASN A 10 1.65 -11.95 -2.29
C ASN A 10 0.78 -11.21 -3.31
N ALA A 11 0.78 -9.87 -3.28
CA ALA A 11 0.07 -9.06 -4.28
C ALA A 11 0.56 -9.38 -5.71
N LYS A 12 1.87 -9.54 -5.91
CA LYS A 12 2.45 -9.93 -7.21
C LYS A 12 2.08 -11.36 -7.60
N GLU A 13 2.09 -12.29 -6.65
CA GLU A 13 1.70 -13.68 -6.92
C GLU A 13 0.24 -13.80 -7.34
N ILE A 14 -0.68 -13.05 -6.70
CA ILE A 14 -2.08 -12.98 -7.11
C ILE A 14 -2.16 -12.55 -8.58
N LEU A 15 -1.47 -11.47 -8.96
CA LEU A 15 -1.49 -10.94 -10.32
C LEU A 15 -0.93 -11.91 -11.37
N LYS A 16 0.08 -12.72 -11.04
CA LYS A 16 0.66 -13.71 -11.97
C LYS A 16 -0.32 -14.80 -12.39
N SER A 17 -1.32 -15.09 -11.55
CA SER A 17 -2.32 -16.12 -11.84
C SER A 17 -3.40 -15.67 -12.82
N ILE A 18 -3.43 -14.38 -13.17
CA ILE A 18 -4.51 -13.77 -13.95
C ILE A 18 -4.12 -13.74 -15.43
N PRO A 19 -4.92 -14.29 -16.35
CA PRO A 19 -4.68 -14.13 -17.77
C PRO A 19 -4.73 -12.66 -18.19
N VAL A 20 -3.92 -12.31 -19.19
CA VAL A 20 -3.85 -10.96 -19.76
C VAL A 20 -4.26 -11.01 -21.22
N ALA A 21 -5.15 -10.12 -21.63
CA ALA A 21 -5.53 -9.89 -23.02
C ALA A 21 -5.40 -8.38 -23.30
N ASP A 22 -4.71 -8.01 -24.37
CA ASP A 22 -4.53 -6.61 -24.79
C ASP A 22 -4.05 -5.68 -23.67
N ASN A 23 -3.07 -6.14 -22.88
CA ASN A 23 -2.53 -5.46 -21.70
C ASN A 23 -3.52 -5.23 -20.55
N VAL A 24 -4.66 -5.90 -20.55
CA VAL A 24 -5.67 -5.85 -19.49
C VAL A 24 -5.78 -7.21 -18.80
N TYR A 25 -5.88 -7.19 -17.47
CA TYR A 25 -6.22 -8.37 -16.69
C TYR A 25 -7.66 -8.81 -16.97
N THR A 26 -7.86 -10.06 -17.37
CA THR A 26 -9.17 -10.56 -17.79
C THR A 26 -10.14 -10.81 -16.63
N ASN A 27 -9.64 -10.90 -15.39
CA ASN A 27 -10.46 -11.07 -14.20
C ASN A 27 -10.13 -9.99 -13.16
N ILE A 28 -11.07 -9.09 -12.95
CA ILE A 28 -10.91 -7.93 -12.05
C ILE A 28 -10.88 -8.34 -10.58
N LYS A 29 -11.57 -9.42 -10.17
CA LYS A 29 -11.63 -9.83 -8.77
C LYS A 29 -10.23 -10.05 -8.14
N PRO A 30 -9.35 -10.91 -8.71
CA PRO A 30 -8.00 -11.08 -8.19
C PRO A 30 -7.14 -9.81 -8.34
N VAL A 31 -7.39 -8.93 -9.31
CA VAL A 31 -6.71 -7.62 -9.37
C VAL A 31 -7.06 -6.78 -8.15
N ARG A 32 -8.35 -6.73 -7.75
CA ARG A 32 -8.79 -6.04 -6.53
C ARG A 32 -8.14 -6.63 -5.28
N GLU A 33 -8.04 -7.95 -5.20
CA GLU A 33 -7.37 -8.65 -4.08
C GLU A 33 -5.88 -8.29 -4.00
N ALA A 34 -5.19 -8.22 -5.14
CA ALA A 34 -3.80 -7.78 -5.21
C ALA A 34 -3.63 -6.32 -4.74
N PHE A 35 -4.53 -5.41 -5.15
CA PHE A 35 -4.52 -4.03 -4.68
C PHE A 35 -4.75 -3.91 -3.17
N GLY A 36 -5.73 -4.65 -2.64
CA GLY A 36 -5.98 -4.69 -1.19
C GLY A 36 -4.75 -5.19 -0.42
N THR A 37 -4.12 -6.24 -0.93
CA THR A 37 -2.89 -6.82 -0.35
C THR A 37 -1.72 -5.84 -0.41
N ALA A 38 -1.55 -5.11 -1.52
CA ALA A 38 -0.52 -4.08 -1.65
C ALA A 38 -0.75 -2.90 -0.69
N TYR A 39 -2.01 -2.49 -0.50
CA TYR A 39 -2.34 -1.44 0.48
C TYR A 39 -2.06 -1.89 1.92
N LEU A 40 -2.32 -3.16 2.26
CA LEU A 40 -1.92 -3.71 3.56
C LEU A 40 -0.41 -3.67 3.76
N ALA A 41 0.41 -3.89 2.72
CA ALA A 41 1.86 -3.73 2.82
C ALA A 41 2.26 -2.29 3.21
N VAL A 42 1.58 -1.29 2.65
CA VAL A 42 1.81 0.13 2.98
C VAL A 42 1.49 0.41 4.44
N LEU A 43 0.33 -0.05 4.92
CA LEU A 43 -0.06 0.12 6.33
C LEU A 43 0.90 -0.60 7.28
N GLU A 44 1.35 -1.79 6.90
CA GLU A 44 2.21 -2.59 7.77
C GLU A 44 3.63 -2.03 7.88
N ALA A 45 4.13 -1.39 6.83
CA ALA A 45 5.38 -0.62 6.92
C ALA A 45 5.27 0.51 7.95
N ILE A 46 4.13 1.22 7.98
CA ILE A 46 3.88 2.28 8.98
C ILE A 46 3.76 1.65 10.38
N ASN A 47 3.02 0.56 10.54
CA ASN A 47 2.86 -0.13 11.83
C ASN A 47 4.20 -0.62 12.37
N GLU A 48 5.04 -1.23 11.54
CA GLU A 48 6.39 -1.67 11.94
C GLU A 48 7.22 -0.50 12.45
N PHE A 49 7.21 0.66 11.77
CA PHE A 49 7.87 1.87 12.26
C PHE A 49 7.35 2.30 13.64
N LEU A 50 6.03 2.31 13.84
CA LEU A 50 5.43 2.73 15.11
C LEU A 50 5.78 1.79 16.26
N VAL A 51 5.79 0.49 16.02
CA VAL A 51 6.18 -0.49 17.04
C VAL A 51 7.66 -0.37 17.35
N VAL A 52 8.52 -0.36 16.32
CA VAL A 52 9.98 -0.46 16.49
C VAL A 52 10.61 0.86 16.93
N LYS A 53 10.19 1.99 16.37
CA LYS A 53 10.78 3.31 16.66
C LYS A 53 10.04 4.11 17.70
N LYS A 54 8.73 3.87 17.88
CA LYS A 54 7.88 4.64 18.81
C LYS A 54 7.40 3.82 20.01
N GLY A 55 7.62 2.50 20.00
CA GLY A 55 7.28 1.63 21.12
C GLY A 55 5.77 1.39 21.28
N LEU A 56 4.96 1.67 20.25
CA LEU A 56 3.52 1.45 20.32
C LEU A 56 3.20 -0.04 20.41
N THR A 57 2.19 -0.37 21.20
CA THR A 57 1.60 -1.70 21.23
C THR A 57 0.59 -1.88 20.09
N LYS A 58 0.25 -3.13 19.77
CA LYS A 58 -0.78 -3.45 18.76
C LYS A 58 -2.13 -2.78 19.01
N LYS A 59 -2.48 -2.49 20.27
CA LYS A 59 -3.76 -1.84 20.62
C LYS A 59 -3.79 -0.35 20.27
N GLU A 60 -2.61 0.27 20.23
CA GLU A 60 -2.42 1.70 19.96
C GLU A 60 -2.22 2.01 18.47
N LEU A 61 -2.05 0.98 17.64
CA LEU A 61 -1.89 1.15 16.20
C LEU A 61 -3.14 1.80 15.56
N PRO A 62 -2.94 2.62 14.51
CA PRO A 62 -4.03 3.26 13.80
C PRO A 62 -5.06 2.27 13.22
N LYS A 63 -6.34 2.62 13.34
CA LYS A 63 -7.47 1.79 12.86
C LYS A 63 -8.28 2.43 11.73
N SER A 64 -7.92 3.64 11.33
CA SER A 64 -8.57 4.38 10.24
C SER A 64 -7.52 5.13 9.44
N VAL A 65 -7.84 5.43 8.18
CA VAL A 65 -6.96 6.24 7.32
C VAL A 65 -6.63 7.59 7.95
N ASP A 66 -7.60 8.22 8.64
CA ASP A 66 -7.37 9.48 9.34
C ASP A 66 -6.39 9.35 10.50
N ALA A 67 -6.39 8.21 11.20
CA ALA A 67 -5.40 7.93 12.23
C ALA A 67 -4.01 7.72 11.61
N TYR A 68 -3.90 7.01 10.48
CA TYR A 68 -2.62 6.88 9.76
C TYR A 68 -2.10 8.23 9.27
N ARG A 69 -2.97 9.10 8.75
CA ARG A 69 -2.64 10.49 8.36
C ARG A 69 -2.03 11.26 9.51
N LYS A 70 -2.70 11.29 10.66
CA LYS A 70 -2.21 12.00 11.85
C LYS A 70 -0.83 11.52 12.27
N VAL A 71 -0.64 10.21 12.33
CA VAL A 71 0.63 9.58 12.71
C VAL A 71 1.74 9.88 11.71
N LEU A 72 1.46 9.83 10.40
CA LEU A 72 2.43 10.21 9.37
C LEU A 72 2.84 11.67 9.51
N GLN A 73 1.87 12.57 9.73
CA GLN A 73 2.12 13.99 9.95
C GLN A 73 2.97 14.24 11.20
N GLU A 74 2.68 13.53 12.30
CA GLU A 74 3.36 13.70 13.59
C GLU A 74 4.78 13.14 13.60
N TYR A 75 5.03 12.01 12.92
CA TYR A 75 6.29 11.29 13.10
C TYR A 75 7.19 11.19 11.86
N LEU A 76 6.63 11.26 10.65
CA LEU A 76 7.36 10.94 9.41
C LEU A 76 7.38 12.08 8.39
N ALA A 77 6.43 13.01 8.46
CA ALA A 77 6.29 14.14 7.53
C ALA A 77 6.47 15.51 8.20
N VAL A 78 7.05 15.56 9.40
CA VAL A 78 7.22 16.78 10.23
C VAL A 78 7.87 17.95 9.48
N HIS A 79 8.77 17.65 8.54
CA HIS A 79 9.55 18.66 7.80
C HIS A 79 9.29 18.68 6.29
N ASN A 80 8.56 17.71 5.73
CA ASN A 80 8.30 17.63 4.28
C ASN A 80 7.02 16.85 3.96
N GLY A 81 6.03 17.54 3.39
CA GLY A 81 4.75 16.95 2.98
C GLY A 81 4.82 16.01 1.76
N LYS A 82 6.00 15.74 1.19
CA LYS A 82 6.16 14.77 0.10
C LYS A 82 5.66 13.38 0.49
N LEU A 83 6.06 12.87 1.66
CA LEU A 83 5.66 11.53 2.10
C LEU A 83 4.14 11.45 2.31
N MET A 84 3.54 12.50 2.86
CA MET A 84 2.09 12.59 3.04
C MET A 84 1.34 12.53 1.71
N ARG A 85 1.78 13.30 0.71
CA ARG A 85 1.18 13.28 -0.64
C ARG A 85 1.30 11.90 -1.29
N GLU A 86 2.44 11.23 -1.13
CA GLU A 86 2.63 9.87 -1.64
C GLU A 86 1.69 8.87 -0.95
N PHE A 87 1.47 9.01 0.36
CA PHE A 87 0.49 8.19 1.08
C PHE A 87 -0.93 8.42 0.55
N GLU A 88 -1.37 9.67 0.36
CA GLU A 88 -2.69 9.97 -0.21
C GLU A 88 -2.84 9.38 -1.62
N MET A 89 -1.82 9.51 -2.47
CA MET A 89 -1.84 8.90 -3.81
C MET A 89 -1.99 7.37 -3.74
N LEU A 90 -1.33 6.71 -2.79
CA LEU A 90 -1.44 5.26 -2.60
C LEU A 90 -2.79 4.86 -2.02
N TYR A 91 -3.37 5.66 -1.12
CA TYR A 91 -4.73 5.46 -0.63
C TYR A 91 -5.74 5.54 -1.78
N ASP A 92 -5.67 6.58 -2.60
CA ASP A 92 -6.57 6.75 -3.74
C ASP A 92 -6.39 5.65 -4.79
N ALA A 93 -5.15 5.30 -5.13
CA ALA A 93 -4.86 4.31 -6.16
C ALA A 93 -5.12 2.88 -5.69
N LEU A 94 -4.54 2.47 -4.55
CA LEU A 94 -4.59 1.07 -4.10
C LEU A 94 -5.91 0.75 -3.42
N HIS A 95 -6.35 1.61 -2.49
CA HIS A 95 -7.52 1.32 -1.67
C HIS A 95 -8.81 1.70 -2.40
N ILE A 96 -8.93 2.93 -2.88
CA ILE A 96 -10.18 3.43 -3.49
C ILE A 96 -10.36 2.92 -4.92
N ALA A 97 -9.46 3.29 -5.84
CA ALA A 97 -9.61 2.97 -7.25
C ALA A 97 -9.38 1.48 -7.56
N GLY A 98 -8.30 0.92 -7.03
CA GLY A 98 -7.90 -0.48 -7.23
C GLY A 98 -8.81 -1.45 -6.48
N TYR A 99 -8.71 -1.49 -5.15
CA TYR A 99 -9.43 -2.48 -4.33
C TYR A 99 -10.94 -2.23 -4.27
N TYR A 100 -11.37 -1.03 -3.89
CA TYR A 100 -12.78 -0.77 -3.60
C TYR A 100 -13.62 -0.66 -4.87
N ARG A 101 -13.16 0.10 -5.87
CA ARG A 101 -13.92 0.36 -7.10
C ARG A 101 -13.56 -0.55 -8.28
N GLY A 102 -12.39 -1.20 -8.28
CA GLY A 102 -11.98 -2.10 -9.38
C GLY A 102 -11.75 -1.38 -10.70
N LEU A 103 -11.31 -0.12 -10.67
CA LEU A 103 -11.17 0.74 -11.85
C LEU A 103 -9.81 0.62 -12.55
N ILE A 104 -8.83 -0.02 -11.89
CA ILE A 104 -7.48 -0.18 -12.43
C ILE A 104 -7.28 -1.65 -12.81
N TYR A 105 -7.25 -1.93 -14.10
CA TYR A 105 -7.10 -3.28 -14.65
C TYR A 105 -6.12 -3.35 -15.84
N ASP A 106 -5.64 -2.19 -16.30
CA ASP A 106 -4.49 -2.12 -17.21
C ASP A 106 -3.21 -2.57 -16.48
N THR A 107 -2.46 -3.46 -17.13
CA THR A 107 -1.28 -4.09 -16.54
C THR A 107 -0.16 -3.10 -16.24
N ASN A 108 -0.01 -2.01 -16.99
CA ASN A 108 1.01 -1.00 -16.72
C ASN A 108 0.61 -0.14 -15.52
N MET A 109 -0.65 0.29 -15.45
CA MET A 109 -1.17 1.02 -14.29
C MET A 109 -1.05 0.20 -12.99
N VAL A 110 -1.35 -1.11 -13.05
CA VAL A 110 -1.16 -2.01 -11.90
C VAL A 110 0.30 -2.08 -11.48
N LYS A 111 1.22 -2.26 -12.43
CA LYS A 111 2.67 -2.30 -12.15
C LYS A 111 3.17 -0.99 -11.53
N ASP A 112 2.74 0.15 -12.03
CA ASP A 112 3.13 1.46 -11.53
C ASP A 112 2.63 1.69 -10.11
N ALA A 113 1.39 1.28 -9.80
CA ALA A 113 0.85 1.38 -8.46
C ALA A 113 1.62 0.49 -7.45
N LEU A 114 1.94 -0.75 -7.82
CA LEU A 114 2.75 -1.65 -6.97
C LEU A 114 4.19 -1.13 -6.79
N LYS A 115 4.77 -0.51 -7.83
CA LYS A 115 6.09 0.12 -7.77
C LYS A 115 6.07 1.34 -6.83
N ALA A 116 5.04 2.17 -6.92
CA ALA A 116 4.86 3.31 -6.02
C ALA A 116 4.74 2.85 -4.56
N ALA A 117 3.97 1.79 -4.30
CA ALA A 117 3.86 1.18 -2.98
C ALA A 117 5.23 0.74 -2.43
N LYS A 118 6.02 0.03 -3.25
CA LYS A 118 7.39 -0.39 -2.89
C LYS A 118 8.28 0.80 -2.52
N ILE A 119 8.29 1.83 -3.36
CA ILE A 119 9.11 3.04 -3.16
C ILE A 119 8.71 3.77 -1.87
N PHE A 120 7.41 3.84 -1.57
CA PHE A 120 6.94 4.44 -0.33
C PHE A 120 7.41 3.65 0.89
N ILE A 121 7.27 2.32 0.87
CA ILE A 121 7.72 1.43 1.93
C ILE A 121 9.23 1.61 2.19
N GLU A 122 10.05 1.70 1.14
CA GLU A 122 11.51 1.88 1.24
C GLU A 122 11.91 3.22 1.89
N LYS A 123 11.01 4.22 1.92
CA LYS A 123 11.24 5.51 2.59
C LYS A 123 10.91 5.47 4.08
N ILE A 124 10.19 4.46 4.56
CA ILE A 124 9.83 4.36 5.97
C ILE A 124 11.05 3.81 6.74
N PRO A 125 11.62 4.59 7.68
CA PRO A 125 12.77 4.15 8.44
C PRO A 125 12.38 3.01 9.38
N CYS A 126 13.03 1.85 9.25
CA CYS A 126 12.83 0.70 10.11
C CYS A 126 13.86 0.65 11.25
#